data_AF-A0A2N5GSL6-F1
#
_entry.id   AF-A0A2N5GSL6-F1
#
_cell.length_a   1.000
_cell.length_b   1.000
_cell.length_c   1.000
_cell.angle_alpha   90.00
_cell.angle_beta   90.00
_cell.angle_gamma   90.00
#
_symmetry.space_group_name_H-M   'P 1'
#
loop_
_entity.id
_entity.type
_entity.pdbx_description
1 polymer ?
#
loop_
_entity_poly.entity_id
_entity_poly.type
_entity_poly.pdbx_seq_one_letter_code
_entity_poly.pdbx_strand_id
1 'polypeptide(L)' 'MNNTAWNVSDPYVYQTLMSVVGNPVVVQTVRGSVRGTLRNVKPDHIVVEMGGNPFFIRTQQIIWVVPNPRMKRE' A
#
# COMPACT_ATOMS: atom_id res chain seq x y z
N MET A 1 12.68 -4.76 29.67
CA MET A 1 11.57 -4.64 28.70
C MET A 1 11.90 -3.45 27.82
N ASN A 2 12.30 -3.67 26.58
CA ASN A 2 12.67 -2.57 25.68
C ASN A 2 11.38 -1.85 25.27
N ASN A 3 11.26 -0.58 25.65
CA ASN A 3 10.12 0.25 25.32
C ASN A 3 10.26 0.70 23.86
N THR A 4 9.92 -0.18 22.91
CA THR A 4 9.92 0.15 21.49
C THR A 4 8.71 1.05 21.22
N ALA A 5 8.92 2.36 21.19
CA ALA A 5 7.88 3.33 20.86
C ALA A 5 7.55 3.21 19.36
N TRP A 6 6.36 2.67 19.05
CA TRP A 6 5.85 2.62 17.69
C TRP A 6 5.27 3.99 17.30
N ASN A 7 5.82 4.60 16.26
CA ASN A 7 5.27 5.81 15.66
C ASN A 7 4.59 5.46 14.34
N VAL A 8 3.36 5.92 14.17
CA VAL A 8 2.63 5.82 12.90
C VAL A 8 3.17 6.88 11.96
N SER A 9 3.90 6.47 10.93
CA SER A 9 4.27 7.35 9.82
C SER A 9 3.07 7.53 8.89
N ASP A 10 2.83 8.76 8.43
CA ASP A 10 1.80 9.08 7.44
C ASP A 10 0.38 8.63 7.84
N PRO A 11 -0.15 9.04 9.02
CA PRO A 11 -1.41 8.52 9.55
C PRO A 11 -2.61 8.72 8.63
N TYR A 12 -2.64 9.81 7.84
CA TYR A 12 -3.69 10.06 6.87
C TYR A 12 -3.59 9.15 5.63
N VAL A 13 -2.38 8.78 5.20
CA VAL A 13 -2.19 7.78 4.15
C VAL A 13 -2.66 6.43 4.65
N TYR A 14 -2.24 6.03 5.85
CA TYR A 14 -2.71 4.81 6.51
C TYR A 14 -4.26 4.75 6.57
N GLN A 15 -4.89 5.78 7.12
CA GLN A 15 -6.35 5.85 7.26
C GLN A 15 -7.06 5.82 5.91
N THR A 16 -6.55 6.55 4.92
CA THR A 16 -7.15 6.58 3.58
C THR A 16 -7.05 5.20 2.90
N LEU A 17 -5.89 4.55 2.98
CA LEU A 17 -5.68 3.24 2.36
C LEU A 17 -6.50 2.12 3.02
N MET A 18 -6.78 2.23 4.33
CA MET A 18 -7.71 1.31 5.00
C MET A 18 -9.10 1.27 4.33
N SER A 19 -9.57 2.40 3.79
CA SER A 19 -10.89 2.47 3.12
C SER A 19 -10.97 1.77 1.76
N VAL A 20 -9.82 1.42 1.17
CA VAL A 20 -9.74 0.80 -0.17
C VAL A 20 -9.12 -0.60 -0.14
N VAL A 21 -9.04 -1.23 1.04
CA VAL A 21 -8.66 -2.65 1.16
C VAL A 21 -9.64 -3.51 0.36
N GLY A 22 -9.12 -4.48 -0.38
CA GLY A 22 -9.85 -5.34 -1.30
C GLY A 22 -9.93 -4.81 -2.73
N ASN A 23 -9.60 -3.54 -2.96
CA ASN A 23 -9.68 -2.94 -4.29
C ASN A 23 -8.36 -3.05 -5.07
N PRO A 24 -8.43 -3.02 -6.42
CA PRO A 24 -7.25 -2.81 -7.25
C PRO A 24 -6.62 -1.45 -6.97
N VAL A 25 -5.29 -1.40 -6.95
CA VAL A 25 -4.50 -0.20 -6.73
C VAL A 25 -3.29 -0.16 -7.67
N VAL A 26 -2.87 1.05 -8.03
CA VAL A 26 -1.50 1.30 -8.50
C VAL A 26 -0.78 2.08 -7.41
N VAL A 27 0.34 1.53 -6.93
CA VAL A 27 1.19 2.16 -5.93
C VAL A 27 2.48 2.58 -6.61
N GLN A 28 2.77 3.88 -6.64
CA GLN A 28 4.08 4.36 -7.07
C GLN A 28 5.04 4.38 -5.90
N THR A 29 6.15 3.69 -6.09
CA THR A 29 7.29 3.74 -5.18
C THR A 29 8.40 4.62 -5.76
N VAL A 30 9.43 4.87 -4.96
CA VAL A 30 10.67 5.52 -5.42
C VAL A 30 11.40 4.75 -6.52
N ARG A 31 11.07 3.47 -6.80
CA ARG A 31 11.69 2.62 -7.83
C ARG A 31 10.68 2.00 -8.80
N GLY A 32 9.62 2.74 -9.13
CA GLY A 32 8.61 2.31 -10.10
C GLY A 32 7.26 1.95 -9.45
N SER A 33 6.34 1.43 -10.26
CA SER A 33 4.96 1.18 -9.83
C SER A 33 4.66 -0.30 -9.59
N VAL A 34 3.95 -0.62 -8.51
CA VAL A 34 3.35 -1.92 -8.25
C VAL A 34 1.86 -1.84 -8.56
N ARG A 35 1.33 -2.80 -9.32
CA ARG A 35 -0.10 -2.91 -9.66
C ARG A 35 -0.65 -4.20 -9.09
N GLY A 36 -1.78 -4.15 -8.39
CA GLY A 36 -2.36 -5.34 -7.80
C GLY A 36 -3.54 -5.03 -6.90
N THR A 37 -3.94 -5.98 -6.08
CA THR A 37 -5.03 -5.81 -5.11
C THR A 37 -4.46 -5.44 -3.75
N LEU A 38 -4.95 -4.36 -3.13
CA LEU A 38 -4.56 -4.01 -1.77
C LEU A 38 -5.18 -5.01 -0.78
N ARG A 39 -4.37 -5.89 -0.19
CA ARG A 39 -4.85 -6.93 0.73
C ARG A 39 -4.86 -6.50 2.19
N ASN A 40 -3.92 -5.64 2.60
CA ASN A 40 -3.81 -5.21 3.99
C ASN A 40 -3.08 -3.87 4.09
N VAL A 41 -3.33 -3.15 5.18
CA VAL A 41 -2.67 -1.88 5.51
C VAL A 41 -2.26 -1.94 6.98
N LYS A 42 -0.99 -1.64 7.24
CA LYS A 42 -0.37 -1.55 8.57
C LYS A 42 0.23 -0.15 8.74
N PRO A 43 0.53 0.27 9.98
CA PRO A 43 1.08 1.60 10.23
C PRO A 43 2.34 1.96 9.43
N ASP A 44 3.19 0.98 9.14
CA ASP A 44 4.50 1.14 8.50
C ASP A 44 4.57 0.58 7.07
N HIS A 45 3.56 -0.16 6.62
CA HIS A 45 3.55 -0.77 5.28
C HIS A 45 2.15 -1.17 4.80
N ILE A 46 2.03 -1.41 3.50
CA ILE A 46 0.88 -2.03 2.86
C ILE A 46 1.24 -3.36 2.21
N VAL A 47 0.24 -4.20 1.98
CA VAL A 47 0.39 -5.47 1.29
C VAL A 47 -0.41 -5.42 -0.01
N VAL A 48 0.28 -5.44 -1.14
CA VAL A 48 -0.32 -5.50 -2.48
C VAL A 48 -0.08 -6.87 -3.08
N GLU A 49 -1.13 -7.56 -3.52
CA GLU A 49 -1.01 -8.87 -4.15
C GLU A 49 -1.05 -8.74 -5.68
N MET A 50 -0.06 -9.33 -6.35
CA MET A 50 0.05 -9.37 -7.80
C MET A 50 0.50 -10.77 -8.23
N GLY A 51 -0.24 -11.42 -9.15
CA GLY A 51 0.12 -12.74 -9.66
C GLY A 51 0.30 -13.80 -8.56
N GLY A 52 -0.56 -13.76 -7.52
CA GLY A 52 -0.49 -14.68 -6.38
C GLY A 52 0.63 -14.42 -5.37
N ASN A 53 1.45 -13.37 -5.57
CA ASN A 53 2.56 -13.03 -4.68
C ASN A 53 2.27 -11.74 -3.90
N PRO A 54 2.51 -11.71 -2.57
CA PRO A 54 2.37 -10.51 -1.77
C PRO A 54 3.62 -9.61 -1.84
N PHE A 55 3.39 -8.32 -2.07
CA PHE A 55 4.40 -7.26 -2.03
C PHE A 55 4.19 -6.41 -0.78
N PHE A 56 5.17 -6.40 0.11
CA PHE A 56 5.17 -5.57 1.32
C PHE A 56 5.87 -4.24 1.01
N ILE A 57 5.08 -3.16 0.92
CA ILE A 57 5.56 -1.84 0.52
C ILE A 57 5.52 -0.91 1.73
N ARG A 58 6.69 -0.45 2.19
CA ARG A 58 6.78 0.52 3.30
C ARG A 58 6.06 1.82 2.93
N THR A 59 5.24 2.37 3.83
CA THR A 59 4.52 3.63 3.61
C THR A 59 5.48 4.77 3.28
N GLN A 60 6.63 4.82 3.93
CA GLN A 60 7.73 5.77 3.68
C GLN A 60 8.35 5.71 2.27
N GLN A 61 8.02 4.69 1.47
CA GLN A 61 8.53 4.54 0.10
C GLN A 61 7.45 4.82 -0.96
N ILE A 62 6.22 5.14 -0.53
CA ILE A 62 5.10 5.45 -1.39
C ILE A 62 5.15 6.94 -1.76
N ILE A 63 5.10 7.23 -3.07
CA ILE A 63 4.97 8.59 -3.58
C ILE A 63 3.49 8.93 -3.78
N TRP A 64 2.73 8.02 -4.39
CA TRP A 64 1.28 8.17 -4.58
C TRP A 64 0.58 6.82 -4.76
N VAL A 65 -0.73 6.81 -4.57
CA VAL A 65 -1.60 5.65 -4.81
C VAL A 65 -2.80 6.06 -5.65
N VAL A 66 -3.08 5.30 -6.72
CA VAL A 66 -4.32 5.41 -7.49
C VAL A 66 -5.23 4.24 -7.08
N PRO A 67 -6.32 4.49 -6.34
CA PRO A 67 -7.33 3.48 -6.05
C PRO A 67 -8.23 3.24 -7.26
N ASN A 68 -8.70 2.00 -7.44
CA ASN A 68 -9.62 1.60 -8.51
C ASN A 68 -9.20 2.12 -9.92
N PRO A 69 -7.94 1.92 -10.34
CA PRO A 69 -7.50 2.35 -11.65
C PRO A 69 -8.31 1.63 -12.73
N ARG A 70 -8.68 2.36 -13.80
CA ARG A 70 -9.22 1.73 -15.00
C ARG A 70 -8.16 0.82 -15.60
N MET A 71 -8.32 -0.49 -15.43
CA MET A 71 -7.52 -1.48 -16.11
C MET A 71 -7.97 -1.53 -17.57
N LYS A 72 -7.06 -1.24 -18.51
CA LYS A 72 -7.31 -1.56 -19.92
C LYS A 72 -7.35 -3.08 -20.01
N ARG A 73 -8.46 -3.64 -20.48
CA ARG A 73 -8.49 -5.03 -20.93
C ARG A 73 -7.71 -5.05 -22.24
N GLU A 74 -6.62 -5.81 -22.23
CA GLU A 74 -5.88 -6.20 -23.44
C GLU A 74 -6.72 -7.20 -24.24
#